data_AF-A0A7L4RII9-F1
#
_entry.id   AF-A0A7L4RII9-F1
#
_cell.length_a   1.000
_cell.length_b   1.000
_cell.length_c   1.000
_cell.angle_alpha   90.00
_cell.angle_beta   90.00
_cell.angle_gamma   90.00
#
_symmetry.space_group_name_H-M   'P 1'
#
loop_
_entity.id
_entity.type
_entity.pdbx_description
1 polymer ?
#
loop_
_entity_poly.entity_id
_entity_poly.type
_entity_poly.pdbx_seq_one_letter_code
_entity_poly.pdbx_strand_id
1 'polypeptide(L)' 'KKDGTFAAHCLNVEQAKVLVLELRKHFREVFMLENIIREYEVRDFGTRPQHFGLMHTAYLVFARK' A
#
# COMPACT_ATOMS: atom_id res chain seq x y z
N LYS A 1 7.01 -12.68 17.81
CA LYS A 1 6.47 -14.02 18.15
C LYS A 1 6.63 -14.91 16.92
N LYS A 2 6.72 -16.24 17.08
CA LYS A 2 6.60 -17.18 15.95
C LYS A 2 5.25 -16.91 15.27
N ASP A 3 5.22 -16.87 13.93
CA ASP A 3 4.03 -16.58 13.12
C ASP A 3 3.44 -15.16 13.30
N GLY A 4 4.27 -14.22 13.76
CA GLY A 4 3.86 -12.83 13.94
C GLY A 4 3.65 -12.09 12.62
N THR A 5 2.76 -11.11 12.61
CA THR A 5 2.55 -10.22 11.45
C THR A 5 3.42 -8.98 11.55
N PHE A 6 3.97 -8.54 10.42
CA PHE A 6 4.64 -7.27 10.26
C PHE A 6 3.88 -6.42 9.25
N ALA A 7 3.73 -5.13 9.55
CA ALA A 7 3.19 -4.13 8.63
C ALA A 7 4.00 -2.83 8.78
N ALA A 8 4.33 -2.18 7.67
CA ALA A 8 5.01 -0.89 7.65
C ALA A 8 4.35 0.06 6.65
N HIS A 9 4.44 1.35 6.96
CA HIS A 9 3.94 2.45 6.15
C HIS A 9 5.13 3.32 5.71
N CYS A 10 5.46 3.29 4.42
CA CYS A 10 6.61 3.97 3.85
C CYS A 10 6.16 5.09 2.90
N LEU A 11 6.56 6.33 3.17
CA LEU A 11 6.21 7.49 2.34
C LEU A 11 7.01 7.56 1.03
N ASN A 12 8.11 6.80 0.93
CA ASN A 12 8.99 6.76 -0.23
C ASN A 12 9.17 5.31 -0.71
N VAL A 13 9.09 5.10 -2.02
CA VAL A 13 9.23 3.78 -2.65
C VAL A 13 10.59 3.13 -2.41
N GLU A 14 11.67 3.90 -2.38
CA GLU A 14 13.02 3.36 -2.14
C GLU A 14 13.18 2.89 -0.69
N GLN A 15 12.50 3.53 0.27
CA GLN A 15 12.45 3.03 1.66
C GLN A 15 11.70 1.69 1.72
N ALA A 16 10.56 1.59 1.05
CA ALA A 16 9.77 0.36 1.00
C ALA A 16 10.55 -0.79 0.33
N LYS A 17 11.27 -0.50 -0.76
CA LYS A 17 12.14 -1.45 -1.45
C LYS A 17 13.24 -1.99 -0.55
N VAL A 18 13.99 -1.11 0.12
CA VAL A 18 15.06 -1.53 1.04
C VAL A 18 14.48 -2.43 2.14
N LEU A 19 13.33 -2.06 2.70
CA LEU A 19 12.65 -2.86 3.72
C LEU A 19 12.21 -4.23 3.20
N VAL A 20 11.60 -4.31 2.00
CA VAL A 20 11.19 -5.57 1.38
C VAL A 20 12.39 -6.49 1.16
N LEU A 21 13.51 -5.96 0.65
CA LEU A 21 14.73 -6.74 0.42
C LEU A 21 15.31 -7.30 1.72
N GLU A 22 15.21 -6.55 2.81
CA GLU A 22 15.66 -7.02 4.13
C GLU A 22 14.72 -8.07 4.71
N LEU A 23 13.40 -7.83 4.69
CA LEU A 23 12.41 -8.76 5.23
C LEU A 23 12.46 -10.12 4.54
N ARG A 24 12.72 -10.17 3.23
CA ARG A 24 12.86 -11.42 2.48
C ARG A 24 13.94 -12.37 3.00
N LYS A 25 14.91 -11.88 3.78
CA LYS A 25 15.96 -12.71 4.38
C LYS A 25 15.48 -13.48 5.62
N HIS A 26 14.41 -13.00 6.27
CA HIS A 26 14.01 -13.45 7.60
C HIS A 26 12.52 -13.76 7.77
N PHE A 27 11.69 -13.35 6.81
CA PHE A 27 10.24 -13.46 6.86
C PHE A 27 9.72 -14.18 5.61
N ARG A 28 8.52 -14.75 5.73
CA ARG A 28 7.73 -15.31 4.63
C ARG A 28 6.61 -14.37 4.23
N GLU A 29 6.02 -14.62 3.07
CA GLU A 29 4.87 -13.85 2.56
C GLU A 29 5.14 -12.33 2.52
N VAL A 30 6.33 -11.94 2.05
CA VAL A 30 6.72 -10.53 1.97
C VAL A 30 6.17 -9.91 0.71
N PHE A 31 5.31 -8.89 0.85
CA PHE A 31 4.76 -8.15 -0.28
C PHE A 31 4.59 -6.67 0.05
N MET A 32 4.51 -5.86 -1.01
CA MET A 32 4.30 -4.43 -0.95
C MET A 32 3.05 -4.09 -1.78
N LEU A 33 2.25 -3.15 -1.31
CA LEU A 33 1.09 -2.65 -2.03
C LEU A 33 0.86 -1.16 -1.79
N GLU A 34 0.26 -0.52 -2.77
CA GLU A 34 -0.26 0.85 -2.71
C GLU A 34 -1.76 0.78 -2.93
N ASN A 35 -2.51 1.69 -2.30
CA ASN A 35 -3.95 1.80 -2.49
C ASN A 35 -4.29 3.11 -3.21
N ILE A 36 -4.94 3.00 -4.37
CA ILE A 36 -5.49 4.14 -5.09
C ILE A 36 -7.00 4.17 -4.81
N ILE A 37 -7.43 5.21 -4.10
CA ILE A 37 -8.85 5.46 -3.83
C ILE A 37 -9.34 6.48 -4.84
N ARG A 38 -10.40 6.14 -5.58
CA ARG A 38 -11.01 7.02 -6.57
C ARG A 38 -12.46 7.29 -6.22
N GLU A 39 -12.74 8.55 -5.90
CA GLU A 39 -14.10 8.99 -5.62
C GLU A 39 -14.90 9.19 -6.91
N TYR A 40 -16.18 8.85 -6.85
CA TYR A 40 -17.12 9.05 -7.95
C TYR A 40 -18.19 10.05 -7.56
N GLU A 41 -18.46 10.95 -8.47
CA GLU A 41 -19.58 11.86 -8.44
C GLU A 41 -20.78 11.18 -9.11
N VAL A 42 -21.76 10.80 -8.30
CA VAL A 42 -23.02 10.18 -8.73
C VAL A 42 -24.11 11.25 -8.74
N ARG A 43 -24.79 11.42 -9.87
CA ARG A 43 -25.86 12.41 -10.07
C ARG A 43 -27.04 11.75 -10.83
N ASP A 44 -28.21 12.38 -10.82
CA ASP A 44 -29.41 11.87 -11.51
C ASP A 44 -29.20 11.65 -13.02
N PHE A 45 -28.36 12.47 -13.66
CA PHE A 45 -27.90 12.29 -15.03
C PHE A 45 -26.37 12.24 -15.11
N GLY A 46 -25.86 11.03 -15.30
CA GLY A 46 -24.43 10.77 -15.45
C GLY A 46 -23.73 10.45 -14.13
N THR A 47 -22.76 9.55 -14.20
CA THR A 47 -21.87 9.18 -13.10
C THR A 47 -20.45 9.22 -13.63
N ARG A 48 -19.55 9.89 -12.91
CA ARG A 48 -18.16 10.03 -13.32
C ARG A 48 -17.22 10.04 -12.11
N PRO A 49 -15.93 9.76 -12.28
CA PRO A 49 -14.94 10.03 -11.26
C PRO A 49 -14.83 11.52 -10.95
N GLN A 50 -14.43 11.88 -9.72
CA GLN A 50 -14.01 13.24 -9.42
C GLN A 50 -12.77 13.63 -10.23
N HIS A 51 -12.63 14.93 -10.53
CA HIS A 51 -11.51 15.45 -11.32
C HIS A 51 -10.19 15.46 -10.55
N PHE A 52 -10.26 15.76 -9.25
CA PHE A 52 -9.13 15.74 -8.33
C PHE A 52 -9.30 14.58 -7.35
N GLY A 53 -8.18 14.00 -6.90
CA GLY A 53 -8.18 12.92 -5.93
C GLY A 53 -6.81 12.74 -5.30
N LEU A 54 -6.78 11.94 -4.23
CA LEU A 54 -5.55 11.56 -3.56
C LEU A 54 -4.78 10.56 -4.41
N MET A 55 -3.64 10.97 -4.95
CA MET A 55 -2.86 10.16 -5.89
C MET A 55 -1.87 9.21 -5.20
N HIS A 56 -1.40 9.58 -4.01
CA HIS A 56 -0.45 8.78 -3.25
C HIS A 56 -0.60 9.07 -1.75
N THR A 57 -0.39 8.04 -0.93
CA THR A 57 -0.28 8.16 0.53
C THR A 57 1.00 7.51 1.01
N ALA A 58 1.11 6.20 0.81
CA ALA A 58 2.27 5.42 1.16
C ALA A 58 2.30 4.07 0.46
N TYR A 59 3.49 3.49 0.45
CA TYR A 59 3.73 2.09 0.15
C TYR A 59 3.61 1.30 1.45
N LEU A 60 2.70 0.33 1.47
CA LEU A 60 2.49 -0.55 2.60
C LEU A 60 3.27 -1.84 2.38
N VAL A 61 4.08 -2.24 3.36
CA VAL A 61 4.86 -3.48 3.30
C VAL A 61 4.38 -4.43 4.38
N PHE A 62 4.07 -5.66 4.00
CA PHE A 62 3.58 -6.71 4.89
C PHE A 62 4.49 -7.94 4.86
N ALA A 63 4.57 -8.65 5.98
CA ALA A 63 5.31 -9.90 6.09
C ALA A 63 4.83 -10.77 7.28
N ARG A 64 5.23 -12.05 7.28
CA ARG A 64 5.00 -13.03 8.37
C ARG A 64 6.33 -13.56 8.93
N LYS A 65 6.50 -13.51 10.25
CA LYS A 65 7.71 -13.96 10.97
C LYS A 65 7.74 -15.46 11.19
#